data_AF-A0A0R3WSG6-F1
#
_entry.id   AF-A0A0R3WSG6-F1
#
_cell.length_a   1.000
_cell.length_b   1.000
_cell.length_c   1.000
_cell.angle_alpha   90.00
_cell.angle_beta   90.00
_cell.angle_gamma   90.00
#
_symmetry.space_group_name_H-M   'P 1'
#
loop_
_entity.id
_entity.type
_entity.pdbx_description
1 polymer ?
#
loop_
_entity_poly.entity_id
_entity_poly.type
_entity_poly.pdbx_seq_one_letter_code
_entity_poly.pdbx_strand_id
1 'polypeptide(L)'
;LRRAGRFDVTIHVPPPDAEARRAILQLELSKRSTSKRALEPHWLEVFAKEKLEGYTGAEVVAVVQMAAELTRESQEAEIDRQHLLSACERVPPCTLEQCQVHLQHGVPPSPLSLLPSPPPSPADSLWPSPRQYFVISSVLIVLFALVWQLIMHFDVDTFHWLHLPQ
;
A
#
# COMPACT_ATOMS: atom_id res chain seq x y z
N LEU A 1 -11.30 -3.92 3.96
CA LEU A 1 -10.55 -3.58 5.20
C LEU A 1 -11.26 -2.46 5.98
N ARG A 2 -12.52 -2.66 6.40
CA ARG A 2 -13.28 -1.69 7.21
C ARG A 2 -14.12 -2.43 8.26
N ARG A 3 -13.46 -3.18 9.15
CA ARG A 3 -14.09 -3.64 10.39
C ARG A 3 -13.82 -2.57 11.45
N ALA A 4 -14.78 -2.33 12.32
CA ALA A 4 -14.64 -1.38 13.43
C ALA A 4 -13.38 -1.70 14.26
N GLY A 5 -12.62 -0.66 14.62
CA GLY A 5 -11.46 -0.76 15.53
C GLY A 5 -10.08 -0.87 14.88
N ARG A 6 -9.94 -0.57 13.58
CA ARG A 6 -8.62 -0.56 12.88
C ARG A 6 -8.40 0.61 11.93
N PHE A 7 -9.43 1.02 11.19
CA PHE A 7 -9.36 2.08 10.17
C PHE A 7 -10.55 3.03 10.32
N ASP A 8 -10.72 3.56 11.52
CA ASP A 8 -11.87 4.39 11.86
C ASP A 8 -11.67 5.87 11.42
N VAL A 9 -10.42 6.28 11.18
CA VAL A 9 -10.07 7.62 10.66
C VAL A 9 -9.68 7.51 9.19
N THR A 10 -10.31 8.33 8.35
CA THR A 10 -9.92 8.51 6.94
C THR A 10 -9.43 9.93 6.76
N ILE A 11 -8.17 10.08 6.34
CA ILE A 11 -7.57 11.37 6.00
C ILE A 11 -7.52 11.45 4.48
N HIS A 12 -8.16 12.47 3.92
CA HIS A 12 -8.12 12.74 2.50
C HIS A 12 -6.96 13.70 2.20
N VAL A 13 -6.09 13.31 1.27
CA VAL A 13 -4.98 14.16 0.80
C VAL A 13 -5.36 14.70 -0.57
N PRO A 14 -5.56 16.03 -0.72
CA PRO A 14 -5.86 16.60 -2.02
C PRO A 14 -4.63 16.55 -2.95
N PRO A 15 -4.84 16.65 -4.27
CA PRO A 15 -3.78 16.90 -5.23
C PRO A 15 -2.97 18.17 -4.86
N PRO A 16 -1.67 18.22 -5.19
CA PRO A 16 -0.83 19.35 -4.83
C PRO A 16 -1.26 20.62 -5.60
N ASP A 17 -1.29 21.75 -4.89
CA ASP A 17 -1.44 23.07 -5.47
C ASP A 17 -0.15 23.54 -6.16
N ALA A 18 -0.17 24.72 -6.78
CA ALA A 18 0.99 25.26 -7.49
C ALA A 18 2.20 25.47 -6.55
N GLU A 19 1.96 25.87 -5.30
CA GLU A 19 3.02 26.09 -4.31
C GLU A 19 3.66 24.76 -3.87
N ALA A 20 2.85 23.74 -3.60
CA ALA A 20 3.32 22.39 -3.29
C ALA A 20 4.09 21.80 -4.46
N ARG A 21 3.62 21.95 -5.70
CA ARG A 21 4.38 21.51 -6.90
C ARG A 21 5.72 22.22 -7.02
N ARG A 22 5.77 23.53 -6.76
CA ARG A 22 7.03 24.30 -6.72
C ARG A 22 7.97 23.76 -5.65
N ALA A 23 7.46 23.49 -4.44
CA ALA A 23 8.27 22.96 -3.34
C ALA A 23 8.85 21.58 -3.66
N ILE A 24 8.04 20.69 -4.24
CA ILE A 24 8.49 19.36 -4.71
C ILE A 24 9.57 19.53 -5.77
N LEU A 25 9.35 20.41 -6.75
CA LEU A 25 10.29 20.63 -7.83
C LEU A 25 11.62 21.23 -7.33
N GLN A 26 11.59 22.20 -6.42
CA GLN A 26 12.78 22.77 -5.80
C GLN A 26 13.55 21.71 -4.99
N LEU A 27 12.84 20.88 -4.22
CA LEU A 27 13.46 19.78 -3.47
C LEU A 27 14.13 18.78 -4.41
N GLU A 28 13.47 18.38 -5.49
CA GLU A 28 14.03 17.42 -6.44
C GLU A 28 15.19 17.99 -7.26
N LEU A 29 15.13 19.25 -7.66
CA LEU A 29 16.23 19.92 -8.34
C LEU A 29 17.44 20.12 -7.43
N SER A 30 17.24 20.34 -6.12
CA SER A 30 18.33 20.48 -5.15
C SER A 30 19.20 19.22 -5.01
N LYS A 31 18.65 18.05 -5.37
CA LYS A 31 19.35 16.75 -5.34
C LYS A 31 20.20 16.50 -6.59
N ARG A 32 20.14 17.38 -7.59
CA ARG A 32 20.72 17.18 -8.93
C ARG A 32 21.54 18.40 -9.34
N SER A 33 22.47 18.18 -10.28
CA SER A 33 23.21 19.28 -10.92
C SER A 33 22.25 20.08 -11.80
N THR A 34 21.89 21.29 -11.37
CA THR A 34 20.87 22.12 -12.01
C THR A 34 21.41 23.52 -12.22
N SER A 35 21.15 24.09 -13.40
CA SER A 35 21.65 25.43 -13.75
C SER A 35 21.05 26.49 -12.82
N LYS A 36 21.84 27.53 -12.51
CA LYS A 36 21.35 28.70 -11.74
C LYS A 36 20.13 29.35 -12.40
N ARG A 37 20.05 29.28 -13.72
CA ARG A 37 18.94 29.79 -14.51
C ARG A 37 17.67 28.96 -14.27
N ALA A 38 17.75 27.64 -14.24
CA ALA A 38 16.61 26.78 -13.91
C ALA A 38 16.19 26.86 -12.44
N LEU A 39 17.08 27.30 -11.53
CA LEU A 39 16.79 27.50 -10.11
C LEU A 39 16.26 28.90 -9.75
N GLU A 40 16.02 29.78 -10.73
CA GLU A 40 15.50 31.11 -10.47
C GLU A 40 14.10 31.03 -9.82
N PRO A 41 13.88 31.61 -8.62
CA PRO A 41 12.62 31.44 -7.88
C PRO A 41 11.38 31.85 -8.67
N HIS A 42 11.46 32.98 -9.38
CA HIS A 42 10.36 33.47 -10.20
C HIS A 42 10.04 32.52 -11.37
N TRP A 43 11.07 31.96 -12.02
CA TRP A 43 10.87 31.00 -13.10
C TRP A 43 10.24 29.70 -12.59
N LEU A 44 10.69 29.20 -11.43
CA LEU A 44 10.14 28.00 -10.79
C LEU A 44 8.66 28.17 -10.42
N GLU A 45 8.28 29.35 -9.92
CA GLU A 45 6.87 29.70 -9.64
C GLU A 45 6.02 29.66 -10.90
N VAL A 46 6.46 30.33 -11.96
CA VAL A 46 5.74 30.35 -13.25
C VAL A 46 5.67 28.94 -13.84
N PHE A 47 6.77 28.18 -13.83
CA PHE A 47 6.81 26.82 -14.35
C PHE A 47 5.85 25.88 -13.60
N ALA A 48 5.86 25.91 -12.26
CA ALA A 48 4.96 25.08 -11.44
C ALA A 48 3.48 25.43 -11.61
N LYS A 49 3.19 26.71 -11.87
CA LYS A 49 1.83 27.20 -12.10
C LYS A 49 1.32 26.87 -13.49
N GLU A 50 2.11 27.13 -14.54
CA GLU A 50 1.65 27.08 -15.93
C GLU A 50 1.96 25.77 -16.65
N LYS A 51 3.07 25.10 -16.33
CA LYS A 51 3.50 23.87 -17.04
C LYS A 51 3.16 22.59 -16.31
N LEU A 52 3.06 22.67 -14.97
CA LEU A 52 2.75 21.52 -14.12
C LEU A 52 1.32 21.55 -13.58
N GLU A 53 0.44 22.35 -14.15
CA GLU A 53 -0.99 22.26 -13.86
C GLU A 53 -1.50 20.85 -14.21
N GLY A 54 -2.25 20.22 -13.30
CA GLY A 54 -2.71 18.85 -13.53
C GLY A 54 -1.73 17.76 -13.07
N TYR A 55 -0.53 18.09 -12.61
CA TYR A 55 0.44 17.09 -12.18
C TYR A 55 0.27 16.73 -10.70
N THR A 56 0.31 15.44 -10.41
CA THR A 56 0.46 14.90 -9.06
C THR A 56 1.90 15.05 -8.56
N GLY A 57 2.11 14.88 -7.25
CA GLY A 57 3.46 14.98 -6.68
C GLY A 57 4.44 13.96 -7.28
N ALA A 58 3.97 12.76 -7.62
CA ALA A 58 4.79 11.73 -8.27
C ALA A 58 5.17 12.10 -9.71
N GLU A 59 4.23 12.68 -10.48
CA GLU A 59 4.50 13.11 -11.85
C GLU A 59 5.47 14.30 -11.88
N VAL A 60 5.39 15.24 -10.94
CA VAL A 60 6.40 16.32 -10.82
C VAL A 60 7.80 15.75 -10.60
N VAL A 61 7.94 14.73 -9.74
CA VAL A 61 9.22 14.03 -9.55
C VAL A 61 9.67 13.34 -10.83
N ALA A 62 8.75 12.70 -11.55
CA ALA A 62 9.04 12.04 -12.83
C ALA A 62 9.50 13.02 -13.91
N VAL A 63 8.93 14.24 -13.98
CA VAL A 63 9.41 15.30 -14.87
C VAL A 63 10.86 15.64 -14.59
N VAL A 64 11.25 15.81 -13.32
CA VAL A 64 12.64 16.12 -12.97
C VAL A 64 13.58 14.96 -13.29
N GLN A 65 13.14 13.71 -13.09
CA GLN A 65 13.90 12.52 -13.47
C GLN A 65 14.11 12.46 -14.99
N MET A 66 13.06 12.69 -15.76
CA MET A 66 13.10 12.73 -17.22
C MET A 66 13.99 13.87 -17.74
N ALA A 67 13.95 15.04 -17.09
CA ALA A 67 14.84 16.15 -17.43
C ALA A 67 16.32 15.79 -17.19
N ALA A 68 16.63 15.03 -16.14
CA ALA A 68 17.97 14.53 -15.90
C ALA A 68 18.41 13.52 -16.97
N GLU A 69 17.52 12.67 -17.46
CA GLU A 69 17.79 11.75 -18.57
C GLU A 69 18.04 12.50 -19.88
N LEU A 70 17.19 13.48 -20.22
CA LEU A 70 17.38 14.38 -21.36
C LEU A 70 18.69 15.17 -21.30
N THR A 71 19.10 15.59 -20.11
CA THR A 71 20.41 16.24 -19.89
C THR A 71 21.56 15.30 -20.23
N ARG A 72 21.44 14.01 -19.90
CA ARG A 72 22.45 13.00 -20.26
C ARG A 72 22.46 12.70 -21.75
N GLU A 73 21.28 12.64 -22.39
CA GLU A 73 21.14 12.44 -23.84
C GLU A 73 21.80 13.58 -24.64
N SER A 74 21.67 14.82 -24.17
CA SER A 74 22.27 16.03 -24.77
C SER A 74 23.74 16.24 -24.41
N GLN A 75 24.33 15.36 -23.57
CA GLN A 75 25.71 15.47 -23.06
C GLN A 75 25.99 16.75 -22.27
N GLU A 76 24.96 17.37 -21.70
CA GLU A 76 25.08 18.52 -20.81
C GLU A 76 25.36 18.07 -19.37
N ALA A 77 26.01 18.93 -18.57
CA ALA A 77 26.39 18.62 -17.19
C ALA A 77 25.34 19.03 -16.15
N GLU A 78 24.42 19.93 -16.54
CA GLU A 78 23.43 20.53 -15.64
C GLU A 78 22.05 20.49 -16.29
N ILE A 79 21.00 20.30 -15.47
CA ILE A 79 19.62 20.42 -15.91
C ILE A 79 19.32 21.91 -16.16
N ASP A 80 18.98 22.28 -17.39
CA ASP A 80 18.50 23.61 -17.74
C ASP A 80 16.99 23.63 -18.03
N ARG A 81 16.43 24.84 -18.18
CA ARG A 81 14.99 25.07 -18.42
C ARG A 81 14.45 24.30 -19.62
N GLN A 82 15.25 24.16 -20.67
CA GLN A 82 14.89 23.42 -21.88
C GLN A 82 14.62 21.94 -21.60
N HIS A 83 15.43 21.30 -20.76
CA HIS A 83 15.26 19.90 -20.40
C HIS A 83 13.98 19.68 -19.59
N LEU A 84 13.66 20.62 -18.69
CA LEU A 84 12.41 20.58 -17.92
C LEU A 84 11.18 20.75 -18.82
N LEU A 85 11.25 21.63 -19.82
CA LEU A 85 10.17 21.80 -20.79
C LEU A 85 9.97 20.55 -21.66
N SER A 86 11.06 19.99 -22.21
CA SER A 86 10.99 18.75 -23.00
C SER A 86 10.57 17.54 -22.16
N ALA A 87 10.87 17.54 -20.86
CA ALA A 87 10.42 16.48 -19.95
C ALA A 87 8.89 16.47 -19.77
N CYS A 88 8.24 17.64 -19.72
CA CYS A 88 6.77 17.74 -19.68
C CYS A 88 6.11 17.11 -20.92
N GLU A 89 6.75 17.16 -22.08
CA GLU A 89 6.23 16.54 -23.31
C GLU A 89 6.29 15.01 -23.24
N ARG A 90 7.34 14.46 -22.61
CA ARG A 90 7.51 13.01 -22.42
C ARG A 90 6.66 12.47 -21.25
N VAL A 91 6.37 13.30 -20.26
CA VAL A 91 5.60 12.94 -19.06
C VAL A 91 4.37 13.84 -18.94
N PRO A 92 3.32 13.59 -19.75
CA PRO A 92 2.07 14.34 -19.63
C PRO A 92 1.37 14.04 -18.29
N PRO A 93 0.50 14.94 -17.80
CA PRO A 93 -0.30 14.66 -16.60
C PRO A 93 -1.33 13.58 -16.93
N CYS A 94 -1.10 12.36 -16.46
CA CYS A 94 -2.00 11.23 -16.74
C CYS A 94 -3.10 11.10 -15.68
N THR A 95 -2.95 11.75 -14.52
CA THR A 95 -3.60 11.25 -13.30
C THR A 95 -4.73 12.12 -12.76
N LEU A 96 -4.79 13.42 -13.00
CA LEU A 96 -5.73 14.27 -12.27
C LEU A 96 -7.20 14.04 -12.64
N GLU A 97 -7.54 13.81 -13.91
CA GLU A 97 -8.92 13.44 -14.29
C GLU A 97 -9.33 12.10 -13.70
N GLN A 98 -8.48 11.07 -13.78
CA GLN A 98 -8.80 9.73 -13.28
C GLN A 98 -8.89 9.66 -11.74
N CYS A 99 -8.04 10.42 -11.04
CA CYS A 99 -8.12 10.52 -9.58
C CYS A 99 -9.31 11.37 -9.11
N GLN A 100 -9.64 12.48 -9.78
CA GLN A 100 -10.81 13.30 -9.41
C GLN A 100 -12.12 12.55 -9.60
N VAL A 101 -12.25 11.74 -10.66
CA VAL A 101 -13.42 10.89 -10.89
C VAL A 101 -13.64 9.93 -9.70
N HIS A 102 -12.58 9.34 -9.15
CA HIS A 102 -12.68 8.47 -7.96
C HIS A 102 -12.98 9.20 -6.64
N LEU A 103 -12.63 10.49 -6.54
CA LEU A 103 -12.89 11.30 -5.34
C LEU A 103 -14.28 11.96 -5.37
N GLN A 104 -14.76 12.33 -6.56
CA GLN A 104 -16.08 12.95 -6.76
C GLN A 104 -17.20 11.91 -6.80
N HIS A 105 -16.96 10.74 -7.38
CA HIS A 105 -17.83 9.58 -7.19
C HIS A 105 -17.49 8.97 -5.84
N GLY A 106 -18.02 9.58 -4.77
CA GLY A 106 -18.05 8.94 -3.46
C GLY A 106 -18.42 7.48 -3.65
N VAL A 107 -17.59 6.59 -3.08
CA VAL A 107 -17.70 5.12 -3.18
C VAL A 107 -19.16 4.75 -3.40
N PRO A 108 -19.55 4.20 -4.58
CA PRO A 108 -20.94 3.88 -4.83
C PRO A 108 -21.41 3.04 -3.64
N PRO A 109 -22.56 3.38 -3.01
CA PRO A 109 -23.04 2.61 -1.87
C PRO A 109 -23.06 1.17 -2.33
N SER A 110 -22.35 0.31 -1.59
CA SER A 110 -22.26 -1.10 -1.93
C SER A 110 -23.69 -1.59 -2.16
N PRO A 111 -24.00 -2.38 -3.20
CA PRO A 111 -25.37 -2.86 -3.43
C PRO A 111 -25.96 -3.63 -2.24
N LEU A 112 -25.11 -4.04 -1.29
CA LEU A 112 -25.45 -4.64 -0.01
C LEU A 112 -26.04 -3.67 1.04
N SER A 113 -25.96 -2.36 0.83
CA SER A 113 -26.51 -1.33 1.74
C SER A 113 -28.04 -1.19 1.64
N LEU A 114 -28.61 -1.68 0.53
CA LEU A 114 -30.04 -1.61 0.23
C LEU A 114 -30.76 -2.93 0.53
N LEU A 115 -30.06 -3.96 1.01
CA LEU A 115 -30.70 -5.21 1.39
C LEU A 115 -31.42 -4.99 2.74
N PRO A 116 -32.74 -5.23 2.85
CA PRO A 116 -33.37 -5.30 4.16
C PRO A 116 -32.63 -6.33 5.00
N SER A 117 -32.38 -5.99 6.27
CA SER A 117 -31.74 -6.89 7.24
C SER A 117 -32.42 -8.26 7.17
N PRO A 118 -31.68 -9.37 7.01
CA PRO A 118 -32.28 -10.69 6.94
C PRO A 118 -33.09 -10.95 8.22
N PRO A 119 -34.27 -11.58 8.14
CA PRO A 119 -34.97 -12.01 9.34
C PRO A 119 -34.04 -12.92 10.16
N PRO A 120 -34.15 -12.91 11.50
CA PRO A 120 -33.34 -13.79 12.34
C PRO A 120 -33.54 -15.24 11.87
N SER A 121 -32.44 -15.86 11.45
CA SER A 121 -32.44 -17.25 10.97
C SER A 121 -32.77 -18.18 12.14
N PRO A 122 -33.66 -19.18 12.00
CA PRO A 122 -33.96 -20.15 13.06
C PRO A 122 -32.80 -21.13 13.36
N ALA A 123 -31.64 -20.94 12.70
CA ALA A 123 -30.48 -21.82 12.76
C ALA A 123 -29.57 -21.63 14.00
N ASP A 124 -29.92 -20.74 14.95
CA ASP A 124 -29.18 -20.58 16.20
C ASP A 124 -29.41 -21.72 17.22
N SER A 125 -30.21 -22.72 16.87
CA SER A 125 -30.59 -23.83 17.79
C SER A 125 -29.77 -25.11 17.63
N LEU A 126 -28.88 -25.21 16.63
CA LEU A 126 -28.08 -26.43 16.40
C LEU A 126 -26.58 -26.28 16.69
N TRP A 127 -26.10 -25.11 17.08
CA TRP A 127 -24.69 -24.91 17.41
C TRP A 127 -24.48 -24.97 18.94
N PRO A 128 -23.70 -25.93 19.45
CA PRO A 128 -23.45 -26.01 20.88
C PRO A 128 -22.74 -24.74 21.36
N SER A 129 -23.22 -24.20 22.49
CA SER A 129 -22.75 -22.95 23.08
C SER A 129 -21.21 -22.91 23.22
N PRO A 130 -20.56 -21.74 23.14
CA PRO A 130 -19.11 -21.61 23.15
C PRO A 130 -18.43 -22.28 24.36
N ARG A 131 -19.14 -22.43 25.49
CA ARG A 131 -18.66 -23.17 26.67
C ARG A 131 -18.50 -24.68 26.43
N GLN A 132 -19.36 -25.31 25.64
CA GLN A 132 -19.26 -26.74 25.32
C GLN A 132 -18.05 -27.05 24.42
N TYR A 133 -17.68 -26.12 23.54
CA TYR A 133 -16.51 -26.28 22.67
C TYR A 133 -15.19 -26.31 23.46
N PHE A 134 -15.06 -25.43 24.46
CA PHE A 134 -13.89 -25.40 25.35
C PHE A 134 -13.74 -26.69 26.18
N VAL A 135 -14.86 -27.28 26.63
CA VAL A 135 -14.83 -28.51 27.43
C VAL A 135 -14.43 -29.71 26.58
N ILE A 136 -15.01 -29.88 25.39
CA ILE A 136 -14.70 -31.01 24.49
C ILE A 136 -13.24 -30.95 24.03
N SER A 137 -12.74 -29.75 23.71
CA SER A 137 -11.34 -29.55 23.33
C SER A 137 -10.37 -29.87 24.47
N SER A 138 -10.67 -29.48 25.70
CA SER A 138 -9.83 -29.80 26.87
C SER A 138 -9.74 -31.30 27.12
N VAL A 139 -10.85 -32.04 27.00
CA VAL A 139 -10.86 -33.50 27.18
C VAL A 139 -10.05 -34.17 26.09
N LEU A 140 -10.19 -33.78 24.82
CA LEU A 140 -9.42 -34.35 23.71
C LEU A 140 -7.91 -34.11 23.85
N ILE A 141 -7.51 -32.91 24.28
CA ILE A 141 -6.08 -32.59 24.50
C ILE A 141 -5.50 -33.46 25.62
N VAL A 142 -6.20 -33.64 26.73
CA VAL A 142 -5.76 -34.50 27.84
C VAL A 142 -5.68 -35.97 27.40
N LEU A 143 -6.65 -36.45 26.63
CA LEU A 143 -6.67 -37.83 26.13
C LEU A 143 -5.50 -38.07 25.16
N PHE A 144 -5.24 -37.13 24.26
CA PHE A 144 -4.10 -37.20 23.33
C PHE A 144 -2.76 -37.17 24.08
N ALA A 145 -2.63 -36.32 25.11
CA ALA A 145 -1.45 -36.25 25.95
C ALA A 145 -1.22 -37.55 26.73
N LEU A 146 -2.27 -38.17 27.29
CA LEU A 146 -2.16 -39.45 27.99
C LEU A 146 -1.80 -40.60 27.06
N VAL A 147 -2.38 -40.64 25.86
CA VAL A 147 -2.02 -41.64 24.84
C VAL A 147 -0.56 -41.47 24.42
N TRP A 148 -0.12 -40.24 24.17
CA TRP A 148 1.27 -39.94 23.86
C TRP A 148 2.22 -40.37 24.99
N GLN A 149 1.84 -40.09 26.24
CA GLN A 149 2.63 -40.46 27.41
C GLN A 149 2.70 -41.98 27.61
N LEU A 150 1.63 -42.71 27.30
CA LEU A 150 1.61 -44.18 27.34
C LEU A 150 2.49 -44.78 26.24
N ILE A 151 2.47 -44.22 25.03
CA ILE A 151 3.34 -44.64 23.91
C ILE A 151 4.81 -44.44 24.29
N MET A 152 5.16 -43.26 24.80
CA MET A 152 6.53 -42.95 25.20
C MET A 152 7.00 -43.76 26.41
N HIS A 153 6.08 -44.20 27.28
CA HIS A 153 6.42 -45.04 28.41
C HIS A 153 6.65 -46.51 28.02
N PHE A 154 6.14 -46.97 26.87
CA PHE A 154 6.28 -48.35 26.41
C PHE A 154 7.49 -48.63 25.50
N ASP A 155 8.18 -47.59 25.01
CA ASP A 155 9.21 -47.72 23.95
C ASP A 155 10.66 -47.49 24.42
N VAL A 156 11.04 -48.05 25.58
CA VAL A 156 12.47 -48.18 25.96
C VAL A 156 12.85 -49.56 26.47
N ASP A 157 11.93 -50.38 27.01
CA ASP A 157 12.30 -51.69 27.60
C ASP A 157 11.65 -52.93 26.95
N THR A 158 10.84 -52.77 25.88
CA THR A 158 10.03 -53.88 25.33
C THR A 158 10.70 -54.69 24.20
N PHE A 159 11.90 -54.32 23.72
CA PHE A 159 12.58 -55.08 22.64
C PHE A 159 14.05 -55.36 22.92
N HIS A 160 14.33 -56.14 23.97
CA HIS A 160 15.67 -56.66 24.28
C HIS A 160 15.96 -58.06 23.66
N TRP A 161 15.33 -58.41 22.51
CA TRP A 161 15.47 -59.75 21.88
C TRP A 161 15.54 -59.75 20.34
N LEU A 162 16.43 -58.94 19.77
CA LEU A 162 17.00 -59.21 18.43
C LEU A 162 18.51 -58.94 18.41
N HIS A 163 19.22 -59.50 19.40
CA HIS A 163 20.61 -59.87 19.21
C HIS A 163 20.64 -61.20 18.44
N LEU A 164 20.95 -61.15 17.15
CA LEU A 164 21.49 -62.30 16.43
C LEU A 164 23.02 -62.16 16.40
N PRO A 165 23.77 -63.21 16.78
CA PRO A 165 25.23 -63.23 16.74
C PRO A 165 25.74 -63.30 15.30
N GLN A 166 27.03 -62.97 15.17
CA GLN A 166 27.82 -62.78 13.94
C GLN A 166 27.60 -63.81 12.83
#